data_AF-A0A671P4X3-F1
#
_entry.id   AF-A0A671P4X3-F1
#
_cell.length_a   1.000
_cell.length_b   1.000
_cell.length_c   1.000
_cell.angle_alpha   90.00
_cell.angle_beta   90.00
_cell.angle_gamma   90.00
#
_symmetry.space_group_name_H-M   'P 1'
#
loop_
_entity.id
_entity.type
_entity.pdbx_description
1 polymer ?
#
loop_
_entity_poly.entity_id
_entity_poly.type
_entity_poly.pdbx_seq_one_letter_code
_entity_poly.pdbx_strand_id
1 'polypeptide(L)'
;MSGLSTNSYSSGPPRFGGSRGGPPQGKKFGNPGERLRKKHWNLDELPKFEKNFYQEHPEVARRSPQDVEHYRRSKEITVKGRDCPKPIVKFHEANFPSRLITVFHFKIEYGALQC
;
A
#
# COMPACT_ATOMS: atom_id res chain seq x y z
N MET A 1 68.14 53.17 -22.47
CA MET A 1 68.14 54.56 -21.96
C MET A 1 66.86 54.78 -21.20
N SER A 2 66.98 55.27 -19.96
CA SER A 2 66.02 56.10 -19.19
C SER A 2 64.52 55.96 -19.51
N GLY A 3 63.70 55.39 -18.61
CA GLY A 3 62.89 56.18 -17.67
C GLY A 3 61.44 56.34 -18.22
N LEU A 4 60.33 56.45 -17.49
CA LEU A 4 60.05 56.90 -16.13
C LEU A 4 58.65 56.40 -15.68
N SER A 5 58.53 56.11 -14.37
CA SER A 5 57.48 56.56 -13.42
C SER A 5 55.98 56.29 -13.68
N THR A 6 55.32 55.56 -12.76
CA THR A 6 54.33 56.17 -11.84
C THR A 6 54.07 55.29 -10.60
N ASN A 7 54.00 55.96 -9.46
CA ASN A 7 53.69 55.52 -8.10
C ASN A 7 52.40 54.68 -7.96
N SER A 8 52.40 53.76 -6.99
CA SER A 8 51.50 53.86 -5.82
C SER A 8 51.78 52.74 -4.81
N TYR A 9 52.24 53.11 -3.61
CA TYR A 9 52.31 52.22 -2.46
C TYR A 9 50.89 51.82 -2.04
N SER A 10 50.44 50.64 -2.46
CA SER A 10 49.21 50.04 -1.94
C SER A 10 49.50 49.40 -0.58
N SER A 11 49.00 50.05 0.48
CA SER A 11 48.75 49.46 1.79
C SER A 11 47.91 48.18 1.62
N GLY A 12 48.55 47.02 1.74
CA GLY A 12 47.86 45.73 1.87
C GLY A 12 47.44 45.50 3.32
N PRO A 13 46.20 45.10 3.62
CA PRO A 13 45.77 44.82 4.99
C PRO A 13 46.46 43.56 5.54
N PRO A 14 46.57 43.43 6.88
CA PRO A 14 47.34 42.37 7.51
C PRO A 14 46.70 40.99 7.32
N ARG A 15 47.53 40.00 7.01
CA ARG A 15 47.16 38.57 7.04
C ARG A 15 46.87 38.15 8.48
N PHE A 16 45.60 38.00 8.83
CA PHE A 16 45.17 37.31 10.04
C PHE A 16 44.97 35.82 9.74
N GLY A 17 45.84 34.99 10.30
CA GLY A 17 45.58 33.56 10.42
C GLY A 17 44.50 33.31 11.45
N GLY A 18 43.64 32.32 11.21
CA GLY A 18 42.73 31.81 12.23
C GLY A 18 41.38 31.38 11.69
N SER A 19 41.07 30.10 11.94
CA SER A 19 39.70 29.58 12.00
C SER A 19 38.96 29.39 10.67
N ARG A 20 39.24 28.25 10.03
CA ARG A 20 38.24 27.53 9.22
C ARG A 20 37.11 27.05 10.14
N GLY A 21 36.31 27.97 10.64
CA GLY A 21 35.05 27.74 11.35
C GLY A 21 33.90 28.00 10.41
N GLY A 22 33.74 27.15 9.40
CA GLY A 22 32.50 27.12 8.63
C GLY A 22 31.33 26.78 9.57
N PRO A 23 30.11 27.28 9.31
CA PRO A 23 28.95 27.00 10.14
C PRO A 23 28.85 25.49 10.39
N PRO A 24 28.49 25.07 11.62
CA PRO A 24 28.52 23.67 12.00
C PRO A 24 27.71 22.90 10.96
N GLN A 25 28.42 22.06 10.21
CA GLN A 25 27.87 21.26 9.14
C GLN A 25 26.68 20.51 9.75
N GLY A 26 25.48 20.99 9.44
CA GLY A 26 24.25 20.54 10.05
C GLY A 26 24.32 19.04 10.06
N LYS A 27 24.23 18.43 11.26
CA LYS A 27 24.23 16.98 11.43
C LYS A 27 23.23 16.48 10.41
N LYS A 28 23.73 15.95 9.29
CA LYS A 28 22.91 15.32 8.28
C LYS A 28 22.35 14.15 9.04
N PHE A 29 21.15 14.32 9.59
CA PHE A 29 20.34 13.24 10.07
C PHE A 29 20.32 12.28 8.89
N GLY A 30 21.09 11.19 8.99
CA GLY A 30 21.20 10.19 7.94
C GLY A 30 19.79 9.82 7.49
N ASN A 31 19.64 9.50 6.20
CA ASN A 31 18.34 9.27 5.59
C ASN A 31 17.45 8.46 6.55
N PRO A 32 16.26 8.98 6.93
CA PRO A 32 15.40 8.32 7.91
C PRO A 32 14.97 6.97 7.35
N GLY A 33 15.70 5.92 7.73
CA GLY A 33 15.63 4.62 7.08
C GLY A 33 16.93 3.81 7.08
N GLU A 34 18.09 4.47 7.19
CA GLU A 34 19.41 3.81 7.05
C GLU A 34 19.70 2.75 8.13
N ARG A 35 19.06 2.86 9.30
CA ARG A 35 19.15 1.88 10.40
C ARG A 35 17.99 0.89 10.44
N LEU A 36 17.08 0.92 9.47
CA LEU A 36 15.98 -0.03 9.39
C LEU A 36 16.51 -1.36 8.87
N ARG A 37 16.49 -2.39 9.73
CA ARG A 37 16.79 -3.75 9.30
C ARG A 37 15.61 -4.25 8.47
N LYS A 38 15.86 -4.60 7.20
CA LYS A 38 14.85 -5.25 6.37
C LYS A 38 14.47 -6.57 7.03
N LYS A 39 13.18 -6.72 7.39
CA LYS A 39 12.68 -7.96 7.97
C LYS A 39 12.86 -9.09 6.94
N HIS A 40 13.63 -10.11 7.33
CA HIS A 40 13.81 -11.32 6.53
C HIS A 40 12.63 -12.25 6.84
N TRP A 41 11.73 -12.43 5.89
CA TRP A 41 10.64 -13.39 5.99
C TRP A 41 11.15 -14.73 5.49
N ASN A 42 11.48 -15.64 6.41
CA ASN A 42 11.84 -17.00 6.04
C ASN A 42 10.56 -17.75 5.67
N LEU A 43 10.29 -17.91 4.37
CA LEU A 43 9.05 -18.53 3.86
C LEU A 43 8.94 -20.02 4.24
N ASP A 44 10.06 -20.66 4.55
CA ASP A 44 10.13 -22.08 4.91
C ASP A 44 9.77 -22.35 6.38
N GLU A 45 9.97 -21.36 7.27
CA GLU A 45 9.59 -21.43 8.69
C GLU A 45 8.16 -20.97 8.95
N LEU A 46 7.49 -20.38 7.96
CA LEU A 46 6.12 -19.95 8.11
C LEU A 46 5.18 -21.15 8.10
N PRO A 47 4.23 -21.24 9.06
CA PRO A 47 3.18 -22.24 9.01
C PRO A 47 2.47 -22.20 7.66
N LYS A 48 2.38 -23.36 7.01
CA LYS A 48 1.59 -23.50 5.78
C LYS A 48 0.14 -23.19 6.11
N PHE A 49 -0.36 -22.09 5.58
CA PHE A 49 -1.75 -21.72 5.65
C PHE A 49 -2.40 -21.99 4.30
N GLU A 50 -3.54 -22.64 4.30
CA GLU A 50 -4.37 -22.71 3.11
C GLU A 50 -4.95 -21.32 2.86
N LYS A 51 -4.85 -20.81 1.63
CA LYS A 51 -5.42 -19.49 1.27
C LYS A 51 -6.76 -19.64 0.55
N ASN A 52 -6.97 -20.78 -0.10
CA ASN A 52 -8.11 -21.06 -0.95
C ASN A 52 -9.13 -21.90 -0.19
N PHE A 53 -9.87 -21.27 0.71
CA PHE A 53 -10.99 -21.93 1.40
C PHE A 53 -12.29 -21.90 0.59
N TYR A 54 -12.31 -21.17 -0.54
CA TYR A 54 -13.52 -21.00 -1.33
C TYR A 54 -13.80 -22.26 -2.14
N GLN A 55 -14.95 -22.87 -1.86
CA GLN A 55 -15.52 -23.94 -2.67
C GLN A 55 -16.79 -23.42 -3.34
N GLU A 56 -16.79 -23.41 -4.67
CA GLU A 56 -17.95 -22.92 -5.44
C GLU A 56 -19.16 -23.84 -5.22
N HIS A 57 -20.30 -23.23 -4.89
CA HIS A 57 -21.56 -23.96 -4.73
C HIS A 57 -22.08 -24.42 -6.11
N PRO A 58 -22.67 -25.64 -6.25
CA PRO A 58 -23.14 -26.16 -7.53
C PRO A 58 -24.07 -25.22 -8.31
N GLU A 59 -24.95 -24.49 -7.61
CA GLU A 59 -25.84 -23.50 -8.24
C GLU A 59 -25.11 -22.26 -8.78
N VAL A 60 -23.99 -21.87 -8.15
CA VAL A 60 -23.13 -20.79 -8.65
C VAL A 60 -22.36 -21.29 -9.87
N ALA A 61 -21.80 -22.51 -9.79
CA ALA A 61 -21.11 -23.17 -10.90
C ALA A 61 -22.01 -23.35 -12.13
N ARG A 62 -23.30 -23.68 -11.94
CA ARG A 62 -24.30 -23.85 -13.02
C ARG A 62 -24.78 -22.53 -13.62
N ARG A 63 -24.55 -21.39 -12.96
CA ARG A 63 -25.04 -20.07 -13.41
C ARG A 63 -24.40 -19.69 -14.74
N SER A 64 -25.24 -19.26 -15.69
CA SER A 64 -24.78 -18.90 -17.03
C SER A 64 -23.94 -17.61 -16.99
N PRO A 65 -23.00 -17.42 -17.92
CA PRO A 65 -22.24 -16.17 -18.02
C PRO A 65 -23.14 -14.95 -18.25
N GLN A 66 -24.26 -15.13 -18.95
CA GLN A 66 -25.24 -14.07 -19.24
C GLN A 66 -25.92 -13.60 -17.96
N ASP A 67 -26.35 -14.54 -17.10
CA ASP A 67 -26.97 -14.23 -15.81
C ASP A 67 -25.98 -13.55 -14.86
N VAL A 68 -24.71 -13.98 -14.89
CA VAL A 68 -23.64 -13.36 -14.11
C VAL A 68 -23.42 -11.91 -14.52
N GLU A 69 -23.37 -11.63 -15.82
CA GLU A 69 -23.18 -10.27 -16.34
C GLU A 69 -24.42 -9.40 -16.06
N HIS A 70 -25.62 -9.94 -16.23
CA HIS A 70 -26.85 -9.25 -15.86
C HIS A 70 -26.86 -8.88 -14.38
N TYR A 71 -26.50 -9.82 -13.50
CA TYR A 71 -26.40 -9.56 -12.07
C TYR A 71 -25.37 -8.47 -11.76
N ARG A 72 -24.17 -8.55 -12.35
CA ARG A 72 -23.12 -7.55 -12.19
C ARG A 72 -23.60 -6.16 -12.60
N ARG A 73 -24.28 -6.04 -13.74
CA ARG A 73 -24.85 -4.78 -14.21
C ARG A 73 -25.93 -4.24 -13.28
N SER A 74 -26.86 -5.11 -12.86
CA SER A 74 -27.98 -4.74 -11.98
C SER A 74 -27.52 -4.23 -10.60
N LYS A 75 -26.34 -4.65 -10.16
CA LYS A 75 -25.73 -4.31 -8.87
C LYS A 75 -24.54 -3.35 -9.00
N GLU A 76 -24.32 -2.79 -10.19
CA GLU A 76 -23.23 -1.85 -10.49
C GLU A 76 -21.82 -2.41 -10.16
N ILE A 77 -21.65 -3.74 -10.26
CA ILE A 77 -20.40 -4.44 -9.96
C ILE A 77 -19.49 -4.41 -11.17
N THR A 78 -18.32 -3.78 -11.02
CA THR A 78 -17.25 -3.81 -12.02
C THR A 78 -16.13 -4.74 -11.57
N VAL A 79 -15.77 -5.70 -12.40
CA VAL A 79 -14.69 -6.66 -12.12
C VAL A 79 -13.46 -6.31 -12.97
N LYS A 80 -12.29 -6.25 -12.33
CA LYS A 80 -10.99 -6.08 -13.00
C LYS A 80 -10.06 -7.20 -12.57
N GLY A 81 -9.47 -7.90 -13.53
CA GLY A 81 -8.54 -9.01 -13.29
C GLY A 81 -8.87 -10.24 -14.13
N ARG A 82 -7.98 -11.23 -14.07
CA ARG A 82 -8.19 -12.57 -14.64
C ARG A 82 -8.72 -13.50 -13.55
N ASP A 83 -9.51 -14.49 -13.95
CA ASP A 83 -10.01 -15.57 -13.08
C ASP A 83 -10.87 -15.10 -11.89
N CYS A 84 -11.74 -14.11 -12.11
CA CYS A 84 -12.66 -13.67 -11.06
C CYS A 84 -13.83 -14.68 -10.89
N PRO A 85 -14.09 -15.18 -9.67
CA PRO A 85 -15.17 -16.11 -9.41
C PRO A 85 -16.55 -15.50 -9.72
N LYS A 86 -17.53 -16.38 -9.92
CA LYS A 86 -18.91 -15.97 -10.16
C LYS A 86 -19.49 -15.30 -8.91
N PRO A 87 -20.37 -14.30 -9.07
CA PRO A 87 -20.99 -13.63 -7.94
C PRO A 87 -21.91 -14.60 -7.19
N ILE A 88 -21.78 -14.57 -5.86
CA ILE A 88 -22.70 -15.22 -4.94
C ILE A 88 -23.94 -14.34 -4.82
N VAL A 89 -25.12 -14.92 -5.05
CA VAL A 89 -26.38 -14.18 -5.04
C VAL A 89 -27.13 -14.40 -3.73
N LYS A 90 -26.93 -15.56 -3.08
CA LYS A 90 -27.61 -15.93 -1.84
C LYS A 90 -26.60 -16.36 -0.78
N PHE A 91 -26.88 -16.01 0.49
CA PHE A 91 -25.95 -16.30 1.61
C PHE A 91 -25.69 -17.79 1.85
N HIS A 92 -26.63 -18.67 1.48
CA HIS A 92 -26.41 -20.12 1.60
C HIS A 92 -25.40 -20.66 0.58
N GLU A 93 -25.16 -19.97 -0.54
CA GLU A 93 -24.19 -20.37 -1.56
C GLU A 93 -22.74 -20.04 -1.13
N ALA A 94 -22.55 -19.36 0.00
CA ALA A 94 -21.25 -18.88 0.48
C ALA A 94 -20.53 -19.85 1.45
N ASN A 95 -21.05 -21.06 1.66
CA ASN A 95 -20.48 -22.09 2.55
C ASN A 95 -20.15 -21.58 3.97
N PHE A 96 -20.93 -20.64 4.48
CA PHE A 96 -20.77 -20.19 5.86
C PHE A 96 -21.22 -21.27 6.85
N PRO A 97 -20.52 -21.43 7.99
CA PRO A 97 -21.00 -22.27 9.09
C PRO A 97 -22.42 -21.87 9.53
N SER A 98 -23.22 -22.86 9.93
CA SER A 98 -24.64 -22.69 10.26
C SER A 98 -24.90 -21.56 11.28
N ARG A 99 -24.00 -21.39 12.25
CA ARG A 99 -24.05 -20.29 13.23
C ARG A 99 -24.09 -18.92 12.56
N LEU A 100 -23.29 -18.70 11.51
CA LEU A 100 -23.22 -17.42 10.82
C LEU A 100 -24.48 -17.19 9.97
N ILE A 101 -24.98 -18.24 9.31
CA ILE A 101 -26.24 -18.19 8.56
C ILE A 101 -27.40 -17.79 9.49
N THR A 102 -27.52 -18.40 10.67
CA THR A 102 -28.54 -18.02 11.65
C THR A 102 -28.45 -16.55 12.06
N VAL A 103 -27.24 -16.03 12.29
CA VAL A 103 -27.03 -14.62 12.63
C VAL A 103 -27.38 -13.70 11.47
N PHE A 104 -27.04 -14.07 10.22
CA PHE A 104 -27.39 -13.28 9.05
C PHE A 104 -28.89 -13.22 8.83
N HIS A 105 -29.61 -14.34 8.91
CA HIS A 105 -31.08 -14.33 8.84
C HIS A 105 -31.67 -13.45 9.94
N PHE A 106 -31.21 -13.61 11.18
CA PHE A 106 -31.78 -12.85 12.29
C PHE A 106 -31.49 -11.35 12.22
N LYS A 107 -30.32 -10.93 11.72
CA LYS A 107 -29.95 -9.51 11.70
C LYS A 107 -30.27 -8.79 10.39
N ILE A 108 -30.15 -9.47 9.25
CA ILE A 108 -30.32 -8.84 7.94
C ILE A 108 -31.80 -8.82 7.55
N GLU A 109 -32.57 -9.91 7.76
CA GLU A 109 -34.00 -9.92 7.43
C GLU A 109 -34.83 -9.16 8.48
N TYR A 110 -34.59 -9.35 9.78
CA TYR A 110 -35.36 -8.64 10.81
C TYR A 110 -34.91 -7.19 11.03
N GLY A 111 -33.66 -6.84 10.70
CA GLY A 111 -33.18 -5.45 10.76
C GLY A 111 -33.75 -4.58 9.63
N ALA A 112 -33.96 -5.14 8.44
CA ALA A 112 -34.61 -4.45 7.32
C ALA A 112 -36.12 -4.23 7.55
N LEU A 113 -36.76 -5.02 8.42
CA LEU A 113 -38.16 -4.87 8.81
C LEU A 113 -38.37 -3.87 9.97
N GLN A 114 -37.30 -3.32 10.55
CA GLN A 114 -37.36 -2.31 11.61
C GLN A 114 -36.94 -0.89 11.15
N CYS A 115 -36.74 -0.68 9.85
CA CYS A 115 -36.52 0.63 9.25
C CYS A 115 -37.75 1.09 8.47
#